data_AF-A0A6L4ZK34-F1
#
_entry.id   AF-A0A6L4ZK34-F1
#
_cell.length_a   1.000
_cell.length_b   1.000
_cell.length_c   1.000
_cell.angle_alpha   90.00
_cell.angle_beta   90.00
_cell.angle_gamma   90.00
#
_symmetry.space_group_name_H-M   'P 1'
#
loop_
_entity.id
_entity.type
_entity.pdbx_description
1 polymer ?
#
loop_
_entity_poly.entity_id
_entity_poly.type
_entity_poly.pdbx_seq_one_letter_code
_entity_poly.pdbx_strand_id
1 'polypeptide(L)'
;MTNILRQHAEQQFAQELEEVAKKDPRPRPPNWRLSPWAVATYVLGGELSNGFKVSPKYIGNRRLIEIAIATLATDRALLLLGVPGTAKSWVSEHISAAVSGDSTLLIQGTAGTSE
;
A
#
# COMPACT_ATOMS: atom_id res chain seq x y z
N MET A 1 -19.63 -17.59 -14.43
CA MET A 1 -18.69 -16.47 -14.20
C MET A 1 -18.69 -16.17 -12.72
N THR A 2 -17.59 -16.43 -12.03
CA THR A 2 -17.45 -16.21 -10.58
C THR A 2 -17.53 -14.71 -10.30
N ASN A 3 -18.55 -14.28 -9.57
CA ASN A 3 -18.76 -12.88 -9.24
C ASN A 3 -17.69 -12.46 -8.21
N ILE A 4 -16.66 -11.74 -8.65
CA ILE A 4 -15.60 -11.25 -7.76
C ILE A 4 -16.19 -10.15 -6.89
N LEU A 5 -16.30 -10.40 -5.58
CA LEU A 5 -16.89 -9.44 -4.62
C LEU A 5 -16.02 -8.18 -4.44
N ARG A 6 -14.69 -8.30 -4.54
CA ARG A 6 -13.75 -7.18 -4.55
C ARG A 6 -12.53 -7.53 -5.40
N GLN A 7 -12.16 -6.65 -6.33
CA GLN A 7 -10.94 -6.80 -7.12
C GLN A 7 -9.70 -6.55 -6.24
N HIS A 8 -8.56 -7.05 -6.70
CA HIS A 8 -7.27 -6.74 -6.08
C HIS A 8 -6.96 -5.25 -6.15
N ALA A 9 -6.21 -4.74 -5.18
CA ALA A 9 -5.92 -3.30 -5.07
C ALA A 9 -5.29 -2.71 -6.35
N GLU A 10 -4.38 -3.44 -7.00
CA GLU A 10 -3.74 -3.05 -8.26
C GLU A 10 -4.70 -2.99 -9.45
N GLN A 11 -5.81 -3.73 -9.41
CA GLN A 11 -6.85 -3.69 -10.44
C GLN A 11 -7.85 -2.59 -10.15
N GLN A 12 -8.37 -2.54 -8.92
CA GLN A 12 -9.38 -1.57 -8.50
C GLN A 12 -8.85 -0.13 -8.54
N PHE A 13 -7.57 0.08 -8.21
CA PHE A 13 -6.94 1.40 -8.15
C PHE A 13 -5.84 1.56 -9.23
N ALA A 14 -5.97 0.83 -10.34
CA ALA A 14 -5.00 0.85 -11.44
C ALA A 14 -4.71 2.27 -11.93
N GLN A 15 -5.76 3.08 -12.13
CA GLN A 15 -5.61 4.46 -12.59
C GLN A 15 -4.82 5.33 -11.59
N GLU A 16 -5.12 5.21 -10.30
CA GLU A 16 -4.41 5.98 -9.28
C GLU A 16 -2.93 5.57 -9.20
N LEU A 17 -2.64 4.27 -9.25
CA LEU A 17 -1.27 3.76 -9.28
C LEU A 17 -0.50 4.23 -10.51
N GLU A 18 -1.15 4.22 -11.68
CA GLU A 18 -0.54 4.67 -12.95
C GLU A 18 -0.24 6.17 -12.93
N GLU A 19 -1.19 7.00 -12.47
CA GLU A 19 -0.98 8.45 -12.38
C GLU A 19 0.11 8.81 -11.35
N VAL A 20 0.13 8.11 -10.21
CA VAL A 20 1.21 8.25 -9.23
C VAL A 20 2.56 7.86 -9.84
N ALA A 21 2.63 6.73 -10.57
CA ALA A 21 3.85 6.27 -11.23
C ALA A 21 4.38 7.27 -12.27
N LYS A 22 3.49 7.85 -13.08
CA LYS A 22 3.83 8.89 -14.07
C LYS A 22 4.43 10.15 -13.43
N LYS A 23 4.08 10.43 -12.16
CA LYS A 23 4.54 11.60 -11.40
C LYS A 23 5.59 11.25 -10.35
N ASP A 24 6.19 10.07 -10.42
CA ASP A 24 7.22 9.61 -9.50
C ASP A 24 8.62 9.63 -10.13
N PRO A 25 9.36 10.76 -10.05
CA PRO A 25 10.74 10.87 -10.55
C PRO A 25 11.78 10.39 -9.54
N ARG A 26 11.37 9.90 -8.36
CA ARG A 26 12.27 9.63 -7.23
C ARG A 26 12.91 8.24 -7.35
N PRO A 27 14.09 8.04 -6.75
CA PRO A 27 14.75 6.74 -6.76
C PRO A 27 13.87 5.68 -6.09
N ARG A 28 13.94 4.47 -6.65
CA ARG A 28 13.17 3.30 -6.20
C ARG A 28 14.14 2.25 -5.64
N PRO A 29 13.84 1.64 -4.49
CA PRO A 29 14.54 0.45 -4.05
C PRO A 29 14.47 -0.67 -5.11
N PRO A 30 15.39 -1.64 -5.08
CA PRO A 30 15.36 -2.78 -5.99
C PRO A 30 14.00 -3.47 -5.99
N ASN A 31 13.50 -3.82 -7.18
CA ASN A 31 12.21 -4.49 -7.39
C ASN A 31 10.95 -3.69 -7.00
N TRP A 32 11.07 -2.41 -6.63
CA TRP A 32 9.92 -1.56 -6.35
C TRP A 32 9.37 -0.90 -7.61
N ARG A 33 8.04 -0.89 -7.76
CA ARG A 33 7.33 -0.17 -8.83
C ARG A 33 7.26 1.33 -8.59
N LEU A 34 7.06 1.73 -7.34
CA LEU A 34 6.96 3.13 -6.90
C LEU A 34 8.08 3.46 -5.91
N SER A 35 8.49 4.72 -5.85
CA SER A 35 9.38 5.20 -4.79
C SER A 35 8.67 5.20 -3.42
N PRO A 36 9.40 5.18 -2.30
CA PRO A 36 8.82 5.28 -0.95
C PRO A 36 7.83 6.44 -0.80
N TRP A 37 8.12 7.57 -1.43
CA TRP A 37 7.23 8.73 -1.39
C TRP A 37 5.98 8.57 -2.25
N ALA A 38 6.11 7.96 -3.43
CA ALA A 38 4.97 7.67 -4.27
C ALA A 38 4.04 6.63 -3.62
N VAL A 39 4.59 5.61 -2.95
CA VAL A 39 3.81 4.68 -2.11
C VAL A 39 3.07 5.45 -1.02
N ALA A 40 3.74 6.38 -0.32
CA ALA A 40 3.10 7.18 0.71
C ALA A 40 1.96 8.04 0.16
N THR A 41 2.15 8.71 -0.99
CA THR A 41 1.11 9.49 -1.67
C THR A 41 -0.07 8.60 -2.08
N TYR A 42 0.19 7.41 -2.62
CA TYR A 42 -0.84 6.45 -2.99
C TYR A 42 -1.69 6.02 -1.80
N VAL A 43 -1.06 5.68 -0.66
CA VAL A 43 -1.74 5.15 0.53
C VAL A 43 -2.45 6.25 1.33
N LEU A 44 -1.80 7.40 1.52
CA LEU A 44 -2.30 8.50 2.36
C LEU A 44 -3.19 9.48 1.60
N GLY A 45 -3.25 9.35 0.27
CA GLY A 45 -3.95 10.28 -0.60
C GLY A 45 -3.25 11.63 -0.72
N GLY A 46 -3.78 12.46 -1.61
CA GLY A 46 -3.25 13.78 -1.90
C GLY A 46 -3.60 14.22 -3.32
N GLU A 47 -3.05 15.36 -3.72
CA GLU A 47 -3.17 15.87 -5.08
C GLU A 47 -1.80 15.84 -5.76
N LEU A 48 -1.74 15.25 -6.94
CA LEU A 48 -0.54 15.22 -7.77
C LEU A 48 -0.32 16.57 -8.45
N SER A 49 0.89 16.81 -8.96
CA SER A 49 1.22 18.09 -9.61
C SER A 49 0.44 18.38 -10.89
N ASN A 50 -0.21 17.37 -11.49
CA ASN A 50 -1.14 17.52 -12.62
C ASN A 50 -2.60 17.74 -12.19
N GLY A 51 -2.87 17.96 -10.90
CA GLY A 51 -4.22 18.14 -10.36
C GLY A 51 -5.01 16.84 -10.15
N PHE A 52 -4.43 15.68 -10.44
CA PHE A 52 -5.09 14.39 -10.21
C PHE A 52 -5.19 14.11 -8.70
N LYS A 53 -6.40 13.76 -8.24
CA LYS A 53 -6.67 13.48 -6.83
C LYS A 53 -6.55 11.99 -6.54
N VAL A 54 -5.66 11.65 -5.62
CA VAL A 54 -5.44 10.30 -5.10
C VAL A 54 -6.28 10.14 -3.84
N SER A 55 -7.17 9.16 -3.83
CA SER A 55 -8.03 8.88 -2.68
C SER A 55 -7.20 8.34 -1.51
N PRO A 56 -7.47 8.72 -0.24
CA PRO A 56 -6.78 8.11 0.90
C PRO A 56 -7.29 6.68 1.13
N LYS A 57 -6.36 5.72 1.20
CA LYS A 57 -6.65 4.29 1.53
C LYS A 57 -6.50 4.05 3.02
N TYR A 58 -5.73 4.90 3.69
CA TYR A 58 -5.56 4.88 5.13
C TYR A 58 -5.91 6.24 5.73
N ILE A 59 -6.85 6.23 6.67
CA ILE A 59 -7.22 7.39 7.48
C ILE A 59 -6.76 7.09 8.90
N GLY A 60 -5.70 7.77 9.34
CA GLY A 60 -5.09 7.52 10.64
C GLY A 60 -3.76 8.25 10.79
N ASN A 61 -2.87 7.70 11.61
CA ASN A 61 -1.58 8.33 11.86
C ASN A 61 -0.63 8.14 10.66
N ARG A 62 -0.47 9.22 9.87
CA ARG A 62 0.46 9.30 8.73
C ARG A 62 1.86 8.77 9.06
N ARG A 63 2.35 9.06 10.27
CA ARG A 63 3.70 8.65 10.68
C ARG A 63 3.88 7.14 10.71
N LEU A 64 2.82 6.38 11.01
CA LEU A 64 2.87 4.91 11.00
C LEU A 64 3.11 4.36 9.59
N ILE A 65 2.41 4.92 8.60
CA ILE A 65 2.58 4.52 7.20
C ILE A 65 3.98 4.87 6.70
N GLU A 66 4.49 6.06 7.04
CA GLU A 66 5.86 6.45 6.68
C GLU A 66 6.92 5.52 7.28
N ILE A 67 6.77 5.15 8.56
CA ILE A 67 7.68 4.20 9.22
C ILE A 67 7.61 2.83 8.56
N ALA A 68 6.41 2.34 8.24
CA ALA A 68 6.22 1.06 7.56
C ALA A 68 6.91 1.04 6.20
N ILE A 69 6.72 2.07 5.38
CA ILE A 69 7.35 2.20 4.07
C ILE A 69 8.88 2.29 4.20
N ALA A 70 9.38 3.11 5.13
CA ALA A 70 10.82 3.25 5.36
C ALA A 70 11.45 1.92 5.79
N THR A 71 10.75 1.14 6.61
CA THR A 71 11.19 -0.21 7.03
C THR A 71 11.33 -1.13 5.82
N LEU A 72 10.29 -1.21 4.99
CA LEU A 72 10.30 -2.04 3.77
C LEU A 72 11.39 -1.60 2.78
N ALA A 73 11.63 -0.29 2.65
CA ALA A 73 12.66 0.24 1.76
C ALA A 73 14.10 -0.15 2.17
N THR A 74 14.29 -0.62 3.41
CA THR A 74 15.59 -1.09 3.94
C THR A 74 15.75 -2.61 3.88
N ASP A 75 15.02 -3.29 2.99
CA ASP A 75 15.08 -4.75 2.79
C ASP A 75 14.68 -5.57 4.04
N ARG A 76 13.80 -4.99 4.86
CA ARG A 76 13.24 -5.62 6.06
C ARG A 76 11.78 -6.00 5.85
N ALA A 77 11.34 -7.07 6.50
CA ALA A 77 9.93 -7.44 6.54
C ALA A 77 9.13 -6.51 7.47
N LEU A 78 7.82 -6.40 7.21
CA LEU A 78 6.87 -5.63 8.02
C LEU A 78 5.82 -6.58 8.62
N LEU A 79 5.64 -6.52 9.94
CA LEU A 79 4.54 -7.21 10.63
C LEU A 79 3.56 -6.17 11.19
N LEU A 80 2.31 -6.23 10.74
CA LEU A 80 1.24 -5.36 11.22
C LEU A 80 0.45 -6.08 12.33
N LEU A 81 0.58 -5.61 13.58
CA LEU A 81 -0.14 -6.14 14.74
C LEU A 81 -1.17 -5.13 15.26
N GLY A 82 -2.30 -5.63 15.78
CA GLY A 82 -3.33 -4.79 16.40
C GLY A 82 -4.70 -5.45 16.43
N VAL A 83 -5.63 -4.85 17.19
CA VAL A 83 -7.00 -5.36 17.37
C VAL A 83 -7.75 -5.55 16.04
N PRO A 84 -8.72 -6.47 15.95
CA PRO A 84 -9.58 -6.61 14.76
C PRO A 84 -10.21 -5.28 14.34
N GLY A 85 -10.36 -5.04 13.03
CA GLY A 85 -10.97 -3.81 12.50
C GLY A 85 -10.03 -2.63 12.27
N THR A 86 -8.73 -2.72 12.57
CA THR A 86 -7.75 -1.61 12.37
C THR A 86 -7.16 -1.50 10.96
N ALA A 87 -7.88 -1.98 9.94
CA ALA A 87 -7.48 -1.92 8.53
C ALA A 87 -6.12 -2.57 8.19
N LYS A 88 -5.56 -3.45 9.03
CA LYS A 88 -4.24 -4.10 8.80
C LYS A 88 -4.14 -4.76 7.43
N SER A 89 -5.09 -5.63 7.09
CA SER A 89 -5.07 -6.35 5.81
C SER A 89 -5.22 -5.39 4.62
N TRP A 90 -6.09 -4.38 4.75
CA TRP A 90 -6.29 -3.34 3.72
C TRP A 90 -5.03 -2.52 3.47
N VAL A 91 -4.38 -2.03 4.52
CA VAL A 91 -3.12 -1.28 4.41
C VAL A 91 -2.02 -2.15 3.81
N SER A 92 -1.91 -3.39 4.27
CA SER A 92 -0.94 -4.35 3.75
C SER A 92 -1.12 -4.55 2.24
N GLU A 93 -2.35 -4.74 1.80
CA GLU A 93 -2.71 -4.99 0.41
C GLU A 93 -2.36 -3.80 -0.50
N HIS A 94 -2.68 -2.59 -0.06
CA HIS A 94 -2.33 -1.38 -0.78
C HIS A 94 -0.83 -1.12 -0.83
N ILE A 95 -0.11 -1.36 0.26
CA ILE A 95 1.35 -1.24 0.27
C ILE A 95 1.96 -2.28 -0.68
N SER A 96 1.49 -3.54 -0.66
CA SER A 96 1.99 -4.58 -1.55
C SER A 96 1.74 -4.25 -3.02
N ALA A 97 0.53 -3.81 -3.36
CA ALA A 97 0.19 -3.38 -4.72
C ALA A 97 1.06 -2.20 -5.18
N ALA A 98 1.28 -1.21 -4.32
CA ALA A 98 2.11 -0.04 -4.65
C ALA A 98 3.60 -0.37 -4.79
N VAL A 99 4.11 -1.25 -3.93
CA VAL A 99 5.53 -1.65 -3.91
C VAL A 99 5.84 -2.63 -5.03
N SER A 100 5.09 -3.72 -5.15
CA SER A 100 5.42 -4.85 -6.05
C SER A 100 4.56 -4.92 -7.31
N GLY A 101 3.41 -4.26 -7.32
CA GLY A 101 2.39 -4.43 -8.36
C GLY A 101 1.51 -5.66 -8.20
N ASP A 102 1.67 -6.39 -7.10
CA ASP A 102 0.94 -7.61 -6.80
C ASP A 102 0.53 -7.61 -5.32
N SER A 103 -0.78 -7.50 -5.06
CA SER A 103 -1.30 -7.51 -3.69
C SER A 103 -1.34 -8.90 -3.06
N THR A 104 -1.06 -9.96 -3.81
CA THR A 104 -1.06 -11.34 -3.33
C THR A 104 0.25 -11.73 -2.63
N LEU A 105 1.31 -10.93 -2.75
CA LEU A 105 2.62 -11.14 -2.11
C LEU A 105 2.65 -10.85 -0.59
N LEU A 106 1.47 -10.90 0.04
CA LEU A 106 1.30 -10.71 1.46
C LEU A 106 1.28 -12.03 2.21
N ILE A 107 2.04 -12.10 3.30
CA ILE A 107 1.93 -13.19 4.26
C ILE A 107 1.02 -12.71 5.41
N GLN A 108 -0.15 -13.31 5.52
CA GLN A 108 -1.07 -13.06 6.63
C GLN A 108 -0.87 -14.13 7.69
N GLY A 109 -0.44 -13.72 8.88
CA GLY A 109 -0.42 -14.59 10.06
C GLY A 109 -1.69 -14.42 10.87
N THR A 110 -2.36 -15.53 11.22
CA THR A 110 -3.40 -15.54 12.26
C THR A 110 -2.75 -15.96 13.57
N ALA A 111 -2.69 -15.06 14.55
CA ALA A 111 -2.37 -15.45 15.92
C ALA A 111 -3.64 -16.00 16.57
N GLY A 112 -3.81 -17.32 16.55
CA GLY A 112 -4.75 -17.98 17.45
C GLY A 112 -4.14 -17.98 18.84
N THR A 113 -4.54 -17.06 19.70
CA THR A 113 -4.29 -17.21 21.14
C THR A 113 -5.27 -18.27 21.62
N SER A 114 -4.78 -19.48 21.88
CA SER A 114 -5.48 -20.40 22.77
C SER A 114 -5.56 -19.72 24.13
N GLU A 115 -6.78 -19.34 24.50
CA GLU A 115 -7.15 -19.04 25.88
C GLU A 115 -7.15 -20.33 26.71
#